data_AF-B6JK08-F1
#
_entry.id   AF-B6JK08-F1
#
_cell.length_a   1.000
_cell.length_b   1.000
_cell.length_c   1.000
_cell.angle_alpha   90.00
_cell.angle_beta   90.00
_cell.angle_gamma   90.00
#
_symmetry.space_group_name_H-M   'P 1'
#
loop_
_entity.id
_entity.type
_entity.pdbx_description
1 polymer ?
#
loop_
_entity_poly.entity_id
_entity_poly.type
_entity_poly.pdbx_seq_one_letter_code
_entity_poly.pdbx_strand_id
1 'polypeptide(L)' 'MLTIQLSATPKGNGYQATVTFPDGVSMSSDETYSTVGEALAAAAMKLLDMPDRLARLDRAAE' A
#
# COMPACT_ATOMS: atom_id res chain seq x y z
N MET A 1 16.08 -3.18 9.17
CA MET A 1 15.18 -2.02 9.01
C MET A 1 13.96 -2.51 8.24
N LEU A 2 12.78 -2.42 8.83
CA LEU A 2 11.53 -2.81 8.19
C LEU A 2 11.08 -1.68 7.27
N THR A 3 10.90 -1.97 5.98
CA THR A 3 10.48 -0.97 5.00
C THR A 3 9.20 -1.42 4.31
N ILE A 4 8.17 -0.60 4.41
CA ILE A 4 6.95 -0.70 3.60
C ILE A 4 7.01 0.42 2.56
N GLN A 5 6.86 0.08 1.29
CA GLN A 5 6.93 1.05 0.20
C GLN A 5 5.52 1.38 -0.28
N LEU A 6 5.16 2.66 -0.32
CA LEU A 6 3.96 3.14 -0.98
C LEU A 6 4.37 3.84 -2.29
N SER A 7 3.81 3.40 -3.40
CA SER A 7 4.07 3.97 -4.72
C SER A 7 2.76 4.21 -5.46
N ALA A 8 2.69 5.28 -6.24
CA ALA A 8 1.55 5.56 -7.10
C ALA A 8 1.98 5.49 -8.57
N THR A 9 1.22 4.77 -9.37
CA THR A 9 1.46 4.60 -10.80
C THR A 9 0.27 5.16 -11.60
N PRO A 10 0.51 5.83 -12.74
CA PRO A 10 -0.56 6.23 -13.64
C PRO A 10 -1.35 5.01 -14.13
N LYS A 11 -2.67 5.09 -14.09
CA LYS A 11 -3.58 4.04 -14.58
C LYS A 11 -4.83 4.70 -15.16
N GLY A 12 -5.06 4.55 -16.46
CA GLY A 12 -6.18 5.22 -17.13
C GLY A 12 -6.13 6.74 -16.97
N ASN A 13 -7.22 7.34 -16.48
CA ASN A 13 -7.35 8.79 -16.28
C ASN A 13 -6.88 9.28 -14.90
N GLY A 14 -6.18 8.44 -14.12
CA GLY A 14 -5.76 8.79 -12.77
C GLY A 14 -4.54 7.98 -12.30
N TYR A 15 -4.43 7.82 -10.98
CA TYR A 15 -3.35 7.14 -10.31
C TYR A 15 -3.88 6.00 -9.45
N GLN A 16 -3.20 4.86 -9.49
CA GLN A 16 -3.41 3.76 -8.56
C GLN A 16 -2.19 3.65 -7.65
N ALA A 17 -2.41 3.61 -6.34
CA ALA A 17 -1.34 3.36 -5.38
C ALA A 17 -1.21 1.87 -5.06
N THR A 18 0.02 1.47 -4.73
CA THR A 18 0.42 0.13 -4.34
C THR A 18 1.29 0.20 -3.10
N VAL A 19 0.93 -0.59 -2.10
CA VAL A 19 1.71 -0.88 -0.89
C VAL A 19 2.49 -2.16 -1.14
N THR A 20 3.81 -2.10 -1.07
CA THR A 20 4.70 -3.25 -1.17
C THR A 20 5.30 -3.54 0.20
N PHE A 21 5.10 -4.76 0.65
CA PHE A 21 5.61 -5.29 1.90
C PHE A 21 6.97 -5.97 1.69
N PRO A 22 7.80 -6.08 2.73
CA PRO A 22 9.12 -6.69 2.65
C PRO A 22 9.09 -8.20 2.37
N ASP A 23 7.95 -8.86 2.59
CA ASP A 23 7.72 -10.28 2.26
C ASP A 23 7.43 -10.50 0.76
N GLY A 24 7.47 -9.44 -0.05
CA GLY A 24 7.16 -9.48 -1.49
C GLY A 24 5.68 -9.39 -1.81
N VAL A 25 4.80 -9.38 -0.81
CA VAL A 25 3.37 -9.17 -1.03
C VAL A 25 3.13 -7.71 -1.40
N SER A 26 2.24 -7.48 -2.36
CA SER A 26 1.81 -6.14 -2.73
C SER A 26 0.30 -6.03 -2.70
N MET A 27 -0.19 -4.86 -2.28
CA MET A 27 -1.60 -4.52 -2.21
C MET A 27 -1.83 -3.21 -2.95
N SER A 28 -2.70 -3.23 -3.94
CA SER A 28 -3.16 -2.01 -4.60
C SER A 28 -4.36 -1.38 -3.88
N SER A 29 -4.47 -0.07 -4.03
CA SER A 29 -5.69 0.70 -3.78
C SER A 29 -6.83 0.16 -4.64
N ASP A 30 -8.05 0.22 -4.10
CA ASP A 30 -9.24 -0.39 -4.70
C ASP A 30 -9.61 0.21 -6.05
N GLU A 31 -9.35 1.51 -6.21
CA GLU A 31 -9.74 2.28 -7.38
C GLU A 31 -8.60 3.16 -7.90
N THR A 32 -8.92 3.91 -8.96
CA THR A 32 -8.04 4.90 -9.55
C THR A 32 -8.47 6.29 -9.08
N TYR A 33 -7.53 7.09 -8.59
CA TYR A 33 -7.81 8.43 -8.04
C TYR A 33 -7.30 9.53 -8.95
N SER A 34 -7.88 10.72 -8.85
CA SER A 34 -7.50 11.86 -9.70
C SER A 34 -6.11 12.39 -9.38
N THR A 35 -5.63 12.23 -8.14
CA THR A 35 -4.30 12.68 -7.71
C THR A 35 -3.46 11.56 -7.10
N VAL A 36 -2.14 11.73 -7.16
CA VAL A 36 -1.17 10.86 -6.47
C VAL A 36 -1.43 10.83 -4.96
N GLY A 37 -1.74 11.98 -4.36
CA GLY A 37 -1.98 12.09 -2.92
C GLY A 37 -3.19 11.27 -2.48
N GLU A 38 -4.31 11.36 -3.20
CA GLU A 38 -5.51 10.57 -2.92
C GLU A 38 -5.25 9.07 -3.07
N ALA A 39 -4.54 8.67 -4.13
CA ALA A 39 -4.19 7.27 -4.34
C ALA A 39 -3.35 6.74 -3.16
N LEU A 40 -2.30 7.46 -2.77
CA LEU A 40 -1.43 7.07 -1.65
C LEU A 40 -2.20 7.04 -0.33
N ALA A 41 -3.05 8.03 -0.08
CA ALA A 41 -3.89 8.08 1.12
C ALA A 41 -4.84 6.87 1.17
N ALA A 42 -5.49 6.53 0.07
CA ALA A 42 -6.37 5.36 -0.01
C ALA A 42 -5.63 4.04 0.24
N ALA A 43 -4.44 3.88 -0.36
CA ALA A 43 -3.60 2.72 -0.10
C ALA A 43 -3.13 2.64 1.36
N ALA A 44 -2.81 3.78 1.98
CA ALA A 44 -2.44 3.86 3.39
C ALA A 44 -3.62 3.54 4.32
N MET A 45 -4.82 4.06 4.05
CA MET A 45 -6.03 3.75 4.83
C MET A 45 -6.34 2.25 4.77
N LYS A 46 -6.30 1.67 3.56
CA LYS A 46 -6.51 0.23 3.37
C LYS A 46 -5.48 -0.62 4.10
N LEU A 47 -4.23 -0.14 4.22
CA LEU A 47 -3.20 -0.81 5.01
C LEU A 47 -3.58 -0.82 6.50
N LEU A 48 -4.10 0.29 7.01
CA LEU A 48 -4.55 0.42 8.41
C LEU A 48 -5.78 -0.44 8.69
N ASP A 49 -6.67 -0.63 7.72
CA ASP A 49 -7.82 -1.53 7.80
C ASP A 49 -7.44 -3.03 7.80
N MET A 50 -6.18 -3.37 7.53
CA MET A 50 -5.66 -4.73 7.52
C MET A 50 -4.61 -4.97 8.62
N PRO A 51 -4.98 -4.86 9.91
CA PRO A 51 -4.03 -4.94 11.03
C PRO A 51 -3.31 -6.29 11.10
N ASP A 52 -3.93 -7.38 10.65
CA ASP A 52 -3.30 -8.70 10.60
C ASP A 52 -2.06 -8.73 9.68
N ARG A 53 -2.05 -7.94 8.61
CA ARG A 53 -0.86 -7.85 7.73
C ARG A 53 0.26 -7.07 8.39
N LEU A 54 -0.07 -6.02 9.15
CA LEU A 54 0.92 -5.27 9.92
C LEU A 54 1.51 -6.14 11.05
N ALA A 55 0.67 -6.88 11.78
CA ALA A 55 1.11 -7.78 12.85
C ALA A 55 1.97 -8.97 12.36
N ARG A 56 1.88 -9.33 11.07
CA ARG A 56 2.77 -10.33 10.46
C ARG A 56 4.19 -9.80 10.24
N LEU A 57 4.37 -8.49 10.12
CA LEU A 57 5.69 -7.89 9.93
C LEU A 57 6.56 -8.06 11.18
N ASP A 58 5.96 -8.02 12.37
CA ASP A 58 6.67 -8.27 13.63
C ASP A 58 7.24 -9.70 13.68
N ARG A 59 6.52 -10.70 13.14
CA ARG A 59 6.96 -12.10 13.09
C ARG A 59 8.01 -12.39 12.02
N ALA A 60 8.12 -11.55 11.00
CA ALA A 60 9.15 -11.68 9.97
C ALA A 60 10.50 -11.04 10.39
N ALA A 61 10.51 -10.33 11.52
CA ALA A 61 11.70 -9.68 12.08
C ALA A 61 12.39 -10.51 13.19
N GLU A 62 11.82 -11.66 13.57
CA GLU A 62 12.44 -12.70 14.43
C GLU A 62 13.21 -13.74 13.60
#